data_AF-A0A821Z1K2-F1
#
_entry.id   AF-A0A821Z1K2-F1
#
_cell.length_a   1.000
_cell.length_b   1.000
_cell.length_c   1.000
_cell.angle_alpha   90.00
_cell.angle_beta   90.00
_cell.angle_gamma   90.00
#
_symmetry.space_group_name_H-M   'P 1'
#
loop_
_entity.id
_entity.type
_entity.pdbx_description
1 polymer ?
#
loop_
_entity_poly.entity_id
_entity_poly.type
_entity_poly.pdbx_seq_one_letter_code
_entity_poly.pdbx_strand_id
1 'polypeptide(L)' 'MDTYAYIYNNTFDPTYPSLNVILKDDGTDIYSQCLLSIDLDTITKYILVLTTFHPNVTGTFTITGFGVGSLGFSPINIS' A
#
# COMPACT_ATOMS: atom_id res chain seq x y z
N MET A 1 3.23 -2.57 15.96
CA MET A 1 3.90 -2.43 14.65
C MET A 1 3.49 -1.08 14.14
N ASP A 2 4.44 -0.17 13.92
CA ASP A 2 4.15 1.13 13.32
C ASP A 2 4.22 0.95 11.81
N THR A 3 3.10 1.13 11.10
CA THR A 3 2.92 0.71 9.71
C THR A 3 2.64 1.88 8.80
N TYR A 4 3.20 1.82 7.60
CA TYR A 4 2.93 2.77 6.54
C TYR A 4 2.42 2.03 5.32
N ALA A 5 1.39 2.58 4.69
CA ALA A 5 0.86 2.09 3.43
C ALA A 5 1.00 3.17 2.35
N TYR A 6 1.40 2.74 1.15
CA TYR A 6 1.58 3.59 -0.01
C TYR A 6 0.92 2.94 -1.22
N ILE A 7 0.24 3.75 -2.02
CA ILE A 7 -0.23 3.35 -3.35
C ILE A 7 0.63 4.08 -4.39
N TYR A 8 1.19 3.30 -5.30
CA TYR A 8 1.94 3.78 -6.45
C TYR A 8 1.14 3.58 -7.73
N ASN A 9 1.29 4.51 -8.66
CA ASN A 9 0.79 4.37 -10.02
C ASN A 9 1.85 3.67 -10.90
N ASN A 10 1.47 2.55 -11.50
CA ASN A 10 2.21 1.76 -12.49
C ASN A 10 3.51 1.07 -12.01
N THR A 11 4.44 1.82 -11.41
CA THR A 11 5.76 1.32 -10.99
C THR A 11 6.12 1.73 -9.57
N PHE A 12 6.93 0.89 -8.92
CA PHE A 12 7.55 1.14 -7.62
C PHE A 12 9.05 0.98 -7.77
N ASP A 13 9.81 1.99 -7.36
CA ASP A 13 11.28 1.97 -7.32
C ASP A 13 11.74 2.17 -5.87
N PRO A 14 12.33 1.15 -5.21
CA PRO A 14 12.77 1.27 -3.82
C PRO A 14 13.95 2.25 -3.65
N THR A 15 14.68 2.59 -4.72
CA THR A 15 15.75 3.60 -4.68
C THR A 15 15.21 5.03 -4.74
N TYR A 16 14.01 5.22 -5.27
CA TYR A 16 13.28 6.49 -5.32
C TYR A 16 11.83 6.31 -4.84
N PRO A 17 11.61 6.02 -3.54
CA PRO A 17 10.31 5.60 -3.02
C PRO A 17 9.23 6.68 -3.05
N SER A 18 9.57 7.94 -3.34
CA SER A 18 8.60 9.02 -3.55
C SER A 18 8.06 9.09 -4.97
N LEU A 19 8.72 8.42 -5.93
CA LEU A 19 8.32 8.43 -7.33
C LEU A 19 6.99 7.68 -7.50
N ASN A 20 6.05 8.27 -8.23
CA ASN A 20 4.73 7.71 -8.56
C ASN A 20 3.80 7.38 -7.37
N VAL A 21 4.12 7.84 -6.14
CA VAL A 21 3.18 7.75 -5.01
C VAL A 21 1.97 8.63 -5.29
N ILE A 22 0.77 8.07 -5.16
CA ILE A 22 -0.50 8.79 -5.33
C ILE A 22 -1.30 8.91 -4.03
N LEU A 23 -1.09 7.99 -3.09
CA LEU A 23 -1.69 8.04 -1.77
C LEU A 23 -0.78 7.37 -0.74
N LYS A 24 -0.81 7.88 0.50
CA LYS A 24 -0.14 7.26 1.63
C LYS A 24 -0.94 7.44 2.92
N ASP A 25 -0.74 6.53 3.85
CA ASP A 25 -1.21 6.61 5.22
C ASP A 25 -0.15 6.03 6.16
N ASP A 26 0.03 6.66 7.32
CA ASP A 26 1.01 6.28 8.35
C ASP A 26 0.39 5.46 9.50
N GLY A 27 -0.89 5.09 9.38
CA GLY A 27 -1.53 4.16 10.31
C GLY A 27 -1.61 4.68 11.75
N THR A 28 -1.51 5.99 11.94
CA THR A 28 -1.54 6.65 13.26
C THR A 28 -2.96 6.83 13.81
N ASP A 29 -3.95 6.15 13.23
CA ASP A 29 -5.34 6.22 13.67
C ASP A 29 -5.60 5.46 14.98
N ILE A 30 -6.81 5.64 15.54
CA ILE A 30 -7.21 5.03 16.82
C ILE A 30 -7.23 3.50 16.80
N TYR A 31 -7.23 2.89 15.61
CA TYR A 31 -7.24 1.45 15.42
C TYR A 31 -5.87 0.91 14.98
N SER A 32 -4.88 1.80 14.83
CA SER A 32 -3.54 1.48 14.33
C SER A 32 -3.55 0.76 12.99
N GLN A 33 -4.47 1.16 12.11
CA GLN A 33 -4.62 0.61 10.76
C GLN A 33 -4.35 1.69 9.71
N CYS A 34 -3.85 1.28 8.54
CA CYS A 34 -3.77 2.17 7.39
C CYS A 34 -5.09 2.12 6.59
N LEU A 35 -5.77 3.25 6.46
CA LEU A 35 -6.98 3.44 5.67
C LEU A 35 -6.70 4.28 4.42
N LEU A 36 -6.74 3.60 3.27
CA LEU A 36 -6.51 4.22 1.97
C LEU A 36 -7.84 4.34 1.22
N SER A 37 -8.30 5.57 0.97
CA SER A 37 -9.50 5.87 0.18
C SER A 37 -9.14 6.59 -1.11
N ILE A 38 -9.33 5.93 -2.26
CA ILE A 38 -8.95 6.47 -3.58
C ILE A 38 -9.83 5.89 -4.69
N ASP A 39 -10.08 6.68 -5.72
CA ASP A 39 -10.68 6.24 -6.97
C ASP A 39 -9.59 5.64 -7.88
N LEU A 40 -9.77 4.37 -8.27
CA LEU A 40 -8.83 3.64 -9.13
C LEU A 40 -9.42 3.41 -10.52
N ASP A 41 -8.60 3.58 -11.56
CA ASP A 41 -8.98 3.24 -12.93
C ASP A 41 -8.71 1.76 -13.22
N THR A 42 -9.71 1.07 -13.78
CA THR A 42 -9.63 -0.35 -14.14
C THR A 42 -8.53 -0.72 -15.13
N ILE A 43 -8.06 0.20 -15.98
CA ILE A 43 -6.99 -0.08 -16.96
C ILE A 43 -5.59 0.21 -16.42
N THR A 44 -5.51 0.87 -15.25
CA THR A 44 -4.25 1.27 -14.64
C THR A 44 -3.78 0.23 -13.64
N LYS A 45 -2.50 -0.12 -13.71
CA LYS A 45 -1.86 -0.96 -12.69
C LYS A 45 -1.50 -0.09 -11.49
N TYR A 46 -1.90 -0.52 -10.30
CA TYR A 46 -1.49 0.10 -9.04
C TYR A 46 -0.66 -0.88 -8.22
N ILE A 47 0.26 -0.35 -7.42
CA ILE A 47 1.09 -1.15 -6.52
C ILE A 47 0.85 -0.65 -5.10
N LEU A 48 0.43 -1.56 -4.22
CA LEU A 48 0.32 -1.31 -2.79
C LEU A 48 1.61 -1.79 -2.11
N VAL A 49 2.25 -0.88 -1.38
CA VAL A 49 3.39 -1.20 -0.50
C VAL A 49 2.94 -0.99 0.94
N LEU A 50 2.97 -2.06 1.74
CA LEU A 50 2.79 -2.03 3.18
C LEU A 50 4.15 -2.30 3.84
N THR A 51 4.60 -1.40 4.71
CA THR A 51 5.89 -1.50 5.38
C THR A 51 5.79 -1.07 6.84
N THR A 52 6.83 -1.32 7.62
CA THR A 52 6.97 -0.83 8.98
C THR A 52 7.87 0.40 9.03
N PHE A 53 7.66 1.28 10.01
CA PHE A 53 8.53 2.43 10.26
C PHE A 53 9.98 2.02 10.51
N HIS A 54 10.15 1.04 11.40
CA HIS A 54 11.45 0.49 11.74
C HIS A 54 11.82 -0.65 10.79
N PRO A 55 13.09 -0.73 10.35
CA PRO A 55 13.56 -1.84 9.53
C PRO A 55 13.57 -3.15 10.33
N ASN A 56 13.48 -4.28 9.63
CA ASN A 56 13.56 -5.64 10.20
C ASN A 56 12.46 -5.98 11.22
N VAL A 57 11.36 -5.23 11.24
CA VAL A 57 10.16 -5.62 12.00
C VAL A 57 9.34 -6.58 11.15
N THR A 58 8.94 -7.70 11.76
CA THR A 58 8.06 -8.69 11.13
C THR A 58 6.77 -8.81 11.93
N GLY A 59 5.69 -9.19 11.26
CA GLY A 59 4.38 -9.34 11.86
C GLY A 59 3.38 -9.86 10.84
N THR A 60 2.27 -10.40 11.34
CA THR A 60 1.15 -10.78 10.47
C THR A 60 0.33 -9.54 10.12
N PHE A 61 -0.15 -9.47 8.89
CA PHE A 61 -1.05 -8.41 8.43
C PHE A 61 -2.15 -9.00 7.56
N THR A 62 -3.18 -8.22 7.30
CA THR A 62 -4.27 -8.57 6.38
C THR A 62 -4.56 -7.35 5.52
N ILE A 63 -4.81 -7.58 4.24
CA ILE A 63 -5.24 -6.55 3.30
C ILE A 63 -6.69 -6.85 2.94
N THR A 64 -7.56 -5.87 3.15
CA THR A 64 -8.98 -5.90 2.78
C THR A 64 -9.29 -4.67 1.95
N GLY A 65 -9.95 -4.85 0.81
CA GLY A 65 -10.37 -3.78 -0.07
C GLY A 65 -11.84 -3.96 -0.46
N PHE A 66 -12.57 -2.85 -0.52
CA PHE A 66 -13.97 -2.79 -0.93
C PHE A 66 -14.14 -1.66 -1.94
N GLY A 67 -15.03 -1.84 -2.90
CA GLY A 67 -15.31 -0.84 -3.92
C GLY A 67 -16.48 -1.23 -4.79
N VAL A 68 -16.87 -0.33 -5.70
CA VAL A 68 -17.95 -0.57 -6.66
C VAL A 68 -17.61 -1.63 -7.70
N GLY A 69 -16.31 -1.89 -7.92
CA GLY A 69 -15.80 -2.91 -8.82
C GLY A 69 -15.10 -4.05 -8.09
N SER A 70 -14.69 -5.06 -8.85
CA SER A 70 -13.90 -6.18 -8.33
C SER A 70 -12.45 -5.76 -8.08
N LEU A 71 -11.95 -6.04 -6.87
CA LEU A 71 -10.55 -5.85 -6.49
C LEU A 71 -9.86 -7.22 -6.42
N GLY A 72 -8.70 -7.31 -7.07
CA GLY A 72 -7.84 -8.48 -7.01
C GLY A 72 -6.45 -8.09 -6.54
N PHE A 73 -5.91 -8.84 -5.57
CA PHE A 73 -4.54 -8.65 -5.08
C PHE A 73 -3.66 -9.76 -5.63
N SER A 74 -2.52 -9.38 -6.22
CA SER A 74 -1.46 -10.32 -6.59
C SER A 74 -0.16 -9.86 -5.93
N PRO A 75 0.55 -10.73 -5.20
CA PRO A 75 1.84 -10.39 -4.65
C PRO A 75 2.83 -10.08 -5.79
N ILE A 76 3.66 -9.06 -5.57
CA ILE A 76 4.79 -8.74 -6.43
C ILE A 76 6.04 -9.15 -5.65
N ASN A 77 6.76 -10.14 -6.18
CA ASN A 77 8.07 -10.47 -5.64
C ASN A 77 9.04 -9.37 -6.08
N ILE A 78 9.47 -8.56 -5.13
CA ILE A 78 10.57 -7.61 -5.30
C ILE A 78 11.85 -8.35 -4.90
N SER A 79 12.69 -8.61 -5.90
CA SER A 79 14.01 -9.26 -5.78
C SER A 79 15.09 -8.27 -5.42
#